data_AF-A0A6L9K494-F1
#
_entry.id   AF-A0A6L9K494-F1
#
_cell.length_a   1.000
_cell.length_b   1.000
_cell.length_c   1.000
_cell.angle_alpha   90.00
_cell.angle_beta   90.00
_cell.angle_gamma   90.00
#
_symmetry.space_group_name_H-M   'P 1'
#
loop_
_entity.id
_entity.type
_entity.pdbx_description
1 polymer ?
#
loop_
_entity_poly.entity_id
_entity_poly.type
_entity_poly.pdbx_seq_one_letter_code
_entity_poly.pdbx_strand_id
1 'polypeptide(L)'
;RKAFKQIVQLDILACGRQGRHWTILFVQSVLDVAKDWENGNASVGDARKASLEAISVANESSNQTSIAVARSVGHAVATAHMADHSLIAAQYALKDLKNEVKSEEAERKWQNEQLSIEIKELILSARANN
;
A
#
# COMPACT_ATOMS: atom_id res chain seq x y z
N ARG A 1 16.43 -3.79 3.51
CA ARG A 1 15.40 -4.58 4.24
C ARG A 1 14.74 -3.79 5.38
N LYS A 2 15.46 -3.24 6.38
CA LYS A 2 14.83 -2.54 7.52
C LYS A 2 13.96 -1.32 7.15
N ALA A 3 14.42 -0.47 6.23
CA ALA A 3 13.61 0.61 5.64
C ALA A 3 12.38 0.09 4.88
N PHE A 4 12.55 -1.01 4.13
CA PHE A 4 11.47 -1.68 3.39
C PHE A 4 10.41 -2.27 4.33
N LYS A 5 10.82 -2.84 5.47
CA LYS A 5 9.93 -3.38 6.51
C LYS A 5 8.97 -2.31 7.03
N GLN A 6 9.50 -1.14 7.36
CA GLN A 6 8.68 -0.03 7.84
C GLN A 6 7.70 0.41 6.78
N ILE A 7 8.18 0.62 5.55
CA ILE A 7 7.36 1.08 4.42
C ILE A 7 6.18 0.13 4.13
N VAL A 8 6.43 -1.17 4.01
CA VAL A 8 5.40 -2.20 3.78
C VAL A 8 4.37 -2.19 4.91
N GLN A 9 4.83 -2.08 6.16
CA GLN A 9 3.95 -2.03 7.33
C GLN A 9 3.03 -0.80 7.34
N LEU A 10 3.48 0.35 6.82
CA LEU A 10 2.64 1.56 6.75
C LEU A 10 1.48 1.38 5.78
N ASP A 11 1.76 0.81 4.61
CA ASP A 11 0.75 0.63 3.56
C ASP A 11 -0.28 -0.44 3.95
N ILE A 12 0.14 -1.49 4.67
CA ILE A 12 -0.75 -2.50 5.27
C ILE A 12 -1.80 -1.83 6.18
N LEU A 13 -1.35 -0.93 7.06
CA LEU A 13 -2.20 -0.28 8.05
C LEU A 13 -3.13 0.77 7.44
N ALA A 14 -2.71 1.44 6.37
CA ALA A 14 -3.52 2.42 5.63
C ALA A 14 -4.75 1.75 4.99
N CYS A 15 -4.53 0.61 4.34
CA CYS A 15 -5.57 -0.07 3.57
C CYS A 15 -6.56 -0.86 4.44
N GLY A 16 -6.11 -1.45 5.56
CA GLY A 16 -6.93 -2.31 6.43
C GLY A 16 -8.14 -1.65 7.11
N ARG A 17 -8.27 -0.31 7.12
CA ARG A 17 -9.35 0.40 7.84
C ARG A 17 -10.70 0.49 7.12
N GLN A 18 -10.84 -0.04 5.89
CA GLN A 18 -11.88 0.42 4.96
C GLN A 18 -13.10 -0.52 4.71
N GLY A 19 -13.35 -1.53 5.56
CA GLY A 19 -14.74 -1.91 5.89
C GLY A 19 -15.67 -2.55 4.81
N ARG A 20 -15.21 -3.16 3.71
CA ARG A 20 -16.07 -3.96 2.79
C ARG A 20 -15.74 -5.45 2.79
N HIS A 21 -16.73 -6.32 3.02
CA HIS A 21 -16.54 -7.73 3.39
C HIS A 21 -15.70 -8.57 2.39
N TRP A 22 -15.92 -8.45 1.07
CA TRP A 22 -15.07 -9.14 0.09
C TRP A 22 -13.70 -8.47 -0.10
N THR A 23 -13.66 -7.13 -0.02
CA THR A 23 -12.44 -6.34 -0.25
C THR A 23 -11.46 -6.59 0.86
N ILE A 24 -11.94 -6.73 2.10
CA ILE A 24 -11.12 -6.99 3.29
C ILE A 24 -10.37 -8.32 3.17
N LEU A 25 -11.03 -9.42 2.79
CA LEU A 25 -10.38 -10.72 2.70
C LEU A 25 -9.31 -10.75 1.61
N PHE A 26 -9.62 -10.17 0.44
CA PHE A 26 -8.67 -10.05 -0.66
C PHE A 26 -7.46 -9.18 -0.26
N VAL A 27 -7.73 -7.98 0.24
CA VAL A 27 -6.69 -7.06 0.74
C VAL A 27 -5.81 -7.75 1.77
N GLN A 28 -6.40 -8.45 2.74
CA GLN A 28 -5.64 -9.14 3.77
C GLN A 28 -4.70 -10.19 3.17
N SER A 29 -5.20 -11.02 2.23
CA SER A 29 -4.37 -12.05 1.58
C SER A 29 -3.16 -11.47 0.82
N VAL A 30 -3.34 -10.36 0.10
CA VAL A 30 -2.26 -9.68 -0.64
C VAL A 30 -1.23 -9.09 0.34
N LEU A 31 -1.71 -8.48 1.43
CA LEU A 31 -0.86 -7.88 2.45
C LEU A 31 -0.12 -8.93 3.29
N ASP A 32 -0.69 -10.12 3.47
CA ASP A 32 -0.02 -11.22 4.18
C ASP A 32 1.19 -11.73 3.40
N VAL A 33 1.15 -11.75 2.06
CA VAL A 33 2.34 -12.04 1.24
C VAL A 33 3.46 -11.02 1.50
N ALA A 34 3.11 -9.75 1.68
CA ALA A 34 4.09 -8.71 2.00
C ALA A 34 4.73 -8.91 3.39
N LYS A 35 3.93 -9.31 4.39
CA LYS A 35 4.41 -9.69 5.74
C LYS A 35 5.27 -10.94 5.71
N ASP A 36 4.86 -11.96 4.95
CA ASP A 36 5.63 -13.19 4.79
C ASP A 36 6.97 -12.91 4.13
N TRP A 37 7.00 -12.05 3.10
CA TRP A 37 8.25 -11.61 2.50
C TRP A 37 9.15 -10.88 3.49
N GLU A 38 8.58 -9.98 4.31
CA GLU A 38 9.31 -9.28 5.38
C GLU A 38 9.96 -10.26 6.38
N ASN A 39 9.27 -11.35 6.68
CA ASN A 39 9.72 -12.39 7.62
C ASN A 39 10.62 -13.45 6.96
N GLY A 40 10.82 -13.38 5.64
CA GLY A 40 11.61 -14.36 4.88
C GLY A 40 10.86 -15.64 4.51
N ASN A 41 9.54 -15.66 4.70
CA ASN A 41 8.64 -16.77 4.41
C ASN A 41 8.10 -16.75 2.96
N ALA A 42 8.21 -15.62 2.26
CA ALA A 42 7.84 -15.50 0.85
C ALA A 42 8.98 -14.89 0.01
N SER A 43 9.03 -15.25 -1.27
CA SER A 43 10.01 -14.73 -2.21
C SER A 43 9.58 -13.38 -2.80
N VAL A 44 10.52 -12.67 -3.44
CA VAL A 44 10.17 -11.50 -4.28
C VAL A 44 9.23 -11.90 -5.42
N GLY A 45 9.34 -13.14 -5.92
CA GLY A 45 8.45 -13.67 -6.95
C GLY A 45 7.00 -13.79 -6.47
N ASP A 46 6.80 -14.27 -5.24
CA ASP A 46 5.47 -14.39 -4.63
C ASP A 46 4.83 -13.01 -4.44
N ALA A 47 5.62 -12.03 -3.96
CA ALA A 47 5.17 -10.66 -3.81
C ALA A 47 4.80 -10.01 -5.15
N ARG A 48 5.60 -10.25 -6.21
CA ARG A 48 5.27 -9.79 -7.57
C ARG A 48 3.99 -10.44 -8.09
N LYS A 49 3.79 -11.73 -7.84
CA LYS A 49 2.57 -12.44 -8.23
C LYS A 49 1.33 -11.84 -7.55
N ALA A 50 1.38 -11.66 -6.23
CA ALA A 50 0.29 -11.02 -5.48
C ALA A 50 0.01 -9.57 -5.95
N SER A 51 1.06 -8.83 -6.31
CA SER A 51 0.92 -7.50 -6.92
C SER A 51 0.12 -7.54 -8.23
N LEU A 52 0.46 -8.48 -9.12
CA LEU A 52 -0.22 -8.63 -10.41
C LEU A 52 -1.67 -9.07 -10.25
N GLU A 53 -1.96 -9.93 -9.28
CA GLU A 53 -3.33 -10.33 -8.92
C GLU A 53 -4.16 -9.11 -8.48
N ALA A 54 -3.61 -8.25 -7.62
CA ALA A 54 -4.24 -7.00 -7.22
C ALA A 54 -4.45 -6.01 -8.38
N ILE A 55 -3.51 -5.94 -9.32
CA ILE A 55 -3.66 -5.15 -10.54
C ILE A 55 -4.79 -5.73 -11.42
N SER A 56 -4.92 -7.06 -11.54
CA SER A 56 -6.02 -7.69 -12.28
C SER A 56 -7.38 -7.30 -11.69
N VAL A 57 -7.53 -7.43 -10.36
CA VAL A 57 -8.74 -7.03 -9.64
C VAL A 57 -9.06 -5.54 -9.87
N ALA A 58 -8.04 -4.68 -9.84
CA ALA A 58 -8.24 -3.26 -10.14
C ALA A 58 -8.71 -3.01 -11.58
N ASN A 59 -8.23 -3.78 -12.56
CA ASN A 59 -8.58 -3.62 -13.96
C ASN A 59 -9.98 -4.18 -14.28
N GLU A 60 -10.44 -5.18 -13.54
CA GLU A 60 -11.77 -5.80 -13.69
C GLU A 60 -12.87 -5.02 -12.95
N SER A 61 -12.49 -4.15 -12.00
CA SER A 61 -13.44 -3.36 -11.22
C SER A 61 -13.91 -2.10 -11.96
N SER A 62 -15.20 -1.78 -11.82
CA SER A 62 -15.78 -0.49 -12.22
C SER A 62 -15.93 0.50 -11.05
N ASN A 63 -15.81 0.02 -9.81
CA ASN A 63 -15.94 0.83 -8.60
C ASN A 63 -14.61 1.53 -8.27
N GLN A 64 -14.60 2.87 -8.27
CA GLN A 64 -13.38 3.67 -8.10
C GLN A 64 -12.66 3.43 -6.77
N THR A 65 -13.40 3.25 -5.68
CA THR A 65 -12.85 2.91 -4.37
C THR A 65 -12.13 1.55 -4.43
N SER A 66 -12.77 0.54 -5.03
CA SER A 66 -12.18 -0.80 -5.18
C SER A 66 -10.94 -0.79 -6.08
N ILE A 67 -10.94 0.03 -7.14
CA ILE A 67 -9.77 0.24 -8.01
C ILE A 67 -8.63 0.87 -7.21
N ALA A 68 -8.90 1.94 -6.45
CA ALA A 68 -7.90 2.65 -5.67
C ALA A 68 -7.29 1.74 -4.59
N VAL A 69 -8.14 1.01 -3.85
CA VAL A 69 -7.72 0.00 -2.86
C VAL A 69 -6.85 -1.08 -3.50
N ALA A 70 -7.31 -1.71 -4.58
CA ALA A 70 -6.59 -2.80 -5.24
C ALA A 70 -5.22 -2.34 -5.79
N ARG A 71 -5.15 -1.14 -6.38
CA ARG A 71 -3.87 -0.56 -6.82
C ARG A 71 -2.96 -0.21 -5.64
N SER A 72 -3.52 0.33 -4.56
CA SER A 72 -2.75 0.65 -3.35
C SER A 72 -2.07 -0.60 -2.77
N VAL A 73 -2.82 -1.68 -2.55
CA VAL A 73 -2.24 -2.94 -2.01
C VAL A 73 -1.32 -3.64 -3.00
N GLY A 74 -1.63 -3.58 -4.29
CA GLY A 74 -0.77 -4.12 -5.33
C GLY A 74 0.60 -3.45 -5.37
N HIS A 75 0.64 -2.13 -5.17
CA HIS A 75 1.89 -1.40 -5.02
C HIS A 75 2.57 -1.65 -3.66
N ALA A 76 1.81 -1.76 -2.58
CA ALA A 76 2.36 -2.06 -1.26
C ALA A 76 3.18 -3.36 -1.28
N VAL A 77 2.60 -4.46 -1.79
CA VAL A 77 3.31 -5.75 -1.91
C VAL A 77 4.44 -5.71 -2.94
N ALA A 78 4.31 -4.91 -4.02
CA ALA A 78 5.39 -4.71 -5.00
C ALA A 78 6.62 -4.00 -4.43
N THR A 79 6.53 -3.38 -3.25
CA THR A 79 7.70 -2.80 -2.55
C THR A 79 8.78 -3.84 -2.28
N ALA A 80 8.38 -5.11 -2.13
CA ALA A 80 9.31 -6.24 -2.02
C ALA A 80 10.21 -6.40 -3.27
N HIS A 81 9.70 -6.00 -4.44
CA HIS A 81 10.44 -5.98 -5.69
C HIS A 81 11.26 -4.70 -5.84
N MET A 82 10.67 -3.52 -5.63
CA MET A 82 11.32 -2.21 -5.75
C MET A 82 10.72 -1.18 -4.79
N ALA A 83 11.58 -0.44 -4.08
CA ALA A 83 11.18 0.50 -3.03
C ALA A 83 10.19 1.57 -3.51
N ASP A 84 10.32 2.04 -4.75
CA ASP A 84 9.55 3.15 -5.31
C ASP A 84 8.04 2.88 -5.35
N HIS A 85 7.64 1.61 -5.36
CA HIS A 85 6.22 1.24 -5.32
C HIS A 85 5.52 1.72 -4.04
N SER A 86 6.24 1.93 -2.95
CA SER A 86 5.67 2.48 -1.71
C SER A 86 5.07 3.88 -1.84
N LEU A 87 5.71 4.75 -2.63
CA LEU A 87 5.18 6.08 -2.88
C LEU A 87 3.88 5.98 -3.67
N ILE A 88 3.82 5.06 -4.62
CA ILE A 88 2.63 4.83 -5.46
C ILE A 88 1.49 4.20 -4.63
N ALA A 89 1.81 3.28 -3.71
CA ALA A 89 0.85 2.69 -2.77
C ALA A 89 0.14 3.77 -1.95
N ALA A 90 0.94 4.67 -1.34
CA ALA A 90 0.45 5.80 -0.55
C ALA A 90 -0.36 6.81 -1.39
N GLN A 91 -0.02 7.01 -2.66
CA GLN A 91 -0.79 7.88 -3.57
C GLN A 91 -2.17 7.30 -3.88
N TYR A 92 -2.27 5.99 -4.14
CA TYR A 92 -3.58 5.36 -4.38
C TYR A 92 -4.46 5.31 -3.12
N ALA A 93 -3.86 5.16 -1.93
CA ALA A 93 -4.59 5.24 -0.67
C ALA A 93 -5.31 6.61 -0.51
N LEU A 94 -4.71 7.71 -0.99
CA LEU A 94 -5.37 9.02 -0.98
C LEU A 94 -6.46 9.17 -2.04
N LYS A 95 -6.28 8.57 -3.23
CA LYS A 95 -7.32 8.59 -4.29
C LYS A 95 -8.59 7.90 -3.83
N ASP A 96 -8.46 6.90 -2.97
CA ASP A 96 -9.59 6.22 -2.35
C ASP A 96 -10.43 7.17 -1.50
N LEU A 97 -9.75 8.02 -0.70
CA LEU A 97 -10.38 8.99 0.19
C LEU A 97 -11.07 10.14 -0.54
N LYS A 98 -10.68 10.48 -1.78
CA LYS A 98 -11.45 11.44 -2.60
C LYS A 98 -12.88 10.97 -2.87
N ASN A 99 -13.10 9.66 -2.85
CA ASN A 99 -14.41 9.06 -3.08
C ASN A 99 -15.19 8.80 -1.77
N GLU A 100 -14.53 8.92 -0.62
CA GLU A 100 -15.15 8.84 0.71
C GLU A 100 -15.18 10.24 1.36
N VAL A 101 -16.08 10.52 2.30
CA VAL A 101 -16.13 11.84 2.97
C VAL A 101 -15.03 11.93 4.04
N LYS A 102 -13.77 11.72 3.65
CA LYS A 102 -12.60 11.70 4.54
C LYS A 102 -11.55 12.71 4.05
N SER A 103 -10.79 13.26 4.99
CA SER A 103 -9.76 14.25 4.69
C SER A 103 -8.46 13.59 4.21
N GLU A 104 -8.04 13.90 2.98
CA GLU A 104 -6.72 13.54 2.46
C GLU A 104 -5.58 14.04 3.35
N GLU A 105 -5.75 15.21 3.97
CA GLU A 105 -4.76 15.80 4.87
C GLU A 105 -4.59 14.95 6.13
N ALA A 106 -5.68 14.44 6.70
CA ALA A 106 -5.64 13.59 7.88
C ALA A 106 -4.90 12.27 7.59
N GLU A 107 -5.17 11.65 6.44
CA GLU A 107 -4.46 10.44 6.01
C GLU A 107 -2.99 10.72 5.73
N ARG A 108 -2.67 11.80 5.00
CA ARG A 108 -1.28 12.18 4.73
C ARG A 108 -0.50 12.43 6.02
N LYS A 109 -1.12 13.11 6.98
CA LYS A 109 -0.54 13.33 8.31
C LYS A 109 -0.28 12.00 9.01
N TRP A 110 -1.27 11.11 9.05
CA TRP A 110 -1.12 9.78 9.65
C TRP A 110 0.02 8.98 8.98
N GLN A 111 0.09 8.93 7.65
CA GLN A 111 1.20 8.30 6.92
C GLN A 111 2.56 8.85 7.34
N ASN A 112 2.68 10.18 7.51
CA ASN A 112 3.91 10.82 7.93
C ASN A 112 4.30 10.52 9.40
N GLU A 113 3.31 10.33 10.27
CA GLU A 113 3.51 9.95 11.67
C GLU A 113 4.02 8.50 11.81
N GLN A 114 3.69 7.64 10.85
CA GLN A 114 4.17 6.25 10.87
C GLN A 114 5.61 6.08 10.36
N LEU A 115 6.17 7.08 9.65
CA LEU A 115 7.54 7.02 9.15
C LEU A 115 8.53 7.02 10.32
N SER A 116 9.50 6.10 10.29
CA SER A 116 10.60 6.14 11.23
C SER A 116 11.53 7.31 10.93
N ILE A 117 12.26 7.76 11.95
CA ILE A 117 13.24 8.85 11.85
C ILE A 117 14.27 8.56 10.75
N GLU A 118 14.66 7.29 10.57
CA GLU A 118 15.68 6.84 9.61
C GLU A 118 15.28 7.10 8.15
N ILE A 119 13.99 7.06 7.82
CA ILE A 119 13.49 7.17 6.43
C ILE A 119 12.62 8.41 6.18
N LYS A 120 12.25 9.13 7.25
CA LYS A 120 11.28 10.22 7.19
C LYS A 120 11.71 11.32 6.23
N GLU A 121 12.95 11.77 6.31
CA GLU A 121 13.48 12.83 5.43
C GLU A 121 13.48 12.41 3.96
N LEU A 122 13.90 11.17 3.68
CA LEU A 122 13.92 10.62 2.33
C LEU A 122 12.50 10.56 1.71
N ILE A 123 11.52 10.08 2.48
CA ILE A 123 10.15 9.96 1.99
C ILE A 123 9.48 11.33 1.83
N LEU A 124 9.70 12.25 2.77
CA LEU A 124 9.12 13.60 2.68
C LEU A 124 9.70 14.39 1.49
N SER A 125 11.01 14.30 1.23
CA SER A 125 11.63 14.94 0.07
C SER A 125 11.15 14.33 -1.25
N ALA A 126 11.03 13.00 -1.34
CA ALA A 126 10.50 12.33 -2.52
C ALA A 126 9.04 12.72 -2.82
N ARG A 127 8.23 12.98 -1.78
CA ARG A 127 6.84 13.44 -1.92
C ARG A 127 6.72 14.91 -2.31
N ALA A 128 7.68 15.76 -1.96
CA ALA A 128 7.66 17.18 -2.33
C ALA A 128 7.97 17.41 -3.83
N ASN A 129 8.63 16.45 -4.47
CA ASN A 129 9.08 16.52 -5.86
C ASN A 129 8.13 15.82 -6.86
N ASN A 130 6.98 15.33 -6.41
CA ASN A 130 6.03 14.49 -7.17
C ASN A 130 4.61 15.07 -7.04
#